data_AF-A0A1V2KCB5-F1
#
_entry.id   AF-A0A1V2KCB5-F1
#
_cell.length_a   1.000
_cell.length_b   1.000
_cell.length_c   1.000
_cell.angle_alpha   90.00
_cell.angle_beta   90.00
_cell.angle_gamma   90.00
#
_symmetry.space_group_name_H-M   'P 1'
#
loop_
_entity.id
_entity.type
_entity.pdbx_description
1 polymer ?
#
loop_
_entity_poly.entity_id
_entity_poly.type
_entity_poly.pdbx_seq_one_letter_code
_entity_poly.pdbx_strand_id
1 'polypeptide(L)'
;MNLIQRIDALLPQTQCGKCGHPGCKPYAEGIAQGEAINKCPPGGQETIASLAQLLRLPVLELDTSRGEAPAQVAYIREAECIGCTKCIQACPVDAIVGAAKLMHTVIMDECTGCDLCVAPCPVDCIEMRPLATIIPIVGGLASNDRERHERGVKRDRARRRFEQRNARLQREDAHKLAERLARAQRSVPAAPIHLDAAQADQDAAVKKAKVTVAMSRAQLHKSLKAFGHPPTFEQQSQLILLQQLFEAAEQALAALEVNSAPAVPLSPGTSGDLKRAKIQLAMRRAELKKAQDQQAAPQQLAQAQHRLDEALRLVDAHDSTTLNTR
;
A
#
# COMPACT_ATOMS: atom_id res chain seq x y z
N MET A 1 16.95 13.67 -29.56
CA MET A 1 16.92 12.51 -28.64
C MET A 1 18.31 12.31 -28.07
N ASN A 2 18.48 12.29 -26.75
CA ASN A 2 19.78 12.04 -26.12
C ASN A 2 20.16 10.54 -26.17
N LEU A 3 21.38 10.18 -25.79
CA LEU A 3 21.87 8.79 -25.86
C LEU A 3 21.01 7.83 -25.02
N ILE A 4 20.67 8.20 -23.78
CA ILE A 4 19.85 7.40 -22.86
C ILE A 4 18.49 7.09 -23.51
N GLN A 5 17.83 8.08 -24.12
CA GLN A 5 16.56 7.90 -24.80
C GLN A 5 16.68 6.95 -26.01
N ARG A 6 17.80 6.97 -26.74
CA ARG A 6 18.04 6.05 -27.86
C ARG A 6 18.25 4.62 -27.37
N ILE A 7 18.99 4.43 -26.27
CA ILE A 7 19.18 3.12 -25.63
C ILE A 7 17.85 2.59 -25.11
N ASP A 8 17.10 3.40 -24.35
CA ASP A 8 15.80 3.02 -23.81
C ASP A 8 14.83 2.58 -24.91
N ALA A 9 14.84 3.23 -26.07
CA ALA A 9 14.03 2.83 -27.23
C ALA A 9 14.35 1.43 -27.80
N LEU A 10 15.53 0.89 -27.53
CA LEU A 10 15.94 -0.45 -27.98
C LEU A 10 15.65 -1.54 -26.93
N LEU A 11 15.51 -1.15 -25.66
CA LEU A 11 15.20 -2.07 -24.57
C LEU A 11 13.76 -2.59 -24.68
N PRO A 12 13.46 -3.82 -24.20
CA PRO A 12 12.17 -4.49 -24.41
C PRO A 12 10.97 -3.82 -23.71
N GLN A 13 11.16 -2.83 -22.84
CA GLN A 13 10.06 -2.10 -22.18
C GLN A 13 9.11 -2.98 -21.35
N THR A 14 9.57 -4.14 -20.87
CA THR A 14 8.80 -5.01 -19.97
C THR A 14 8.74 -4.48 -18.54
N GLN A 15 9.71 -3.65 -18.12
CA GLN A 15 9.85 -3.11 -16.75
C GLN A 15 9.97 -4.19 -15.65
N CYS A 16 10.34 -5.42 -16.00
CA CYS A 16 10.37 -6.57 -15.06
C CYS A 16 11.51 -6.55 -14.04
N GLY A 17 12.57 -5.76 -14.29
CA GLY A 17 13.74 -5.65 -13.42
C GLY A 17 14.65 -6.88 -13.31
N LYS A 18 14.49 -7.91 -14.17
CA LYS A 18 15.39 -9.09 -14.21
C LYS A 18 16.87 -8.74 -14.41
N CYS A 19 17.18 -7.60 -15.04
CA CYS A 19 18.55 -7.11 -15.21
C CYS A 19 19.19 -6.50 -13.94
N GLY A 20 18.44 -6.39 -12.83
CA GLY A 20 18.89 -5.75 -11.58
C GLY A 20 18.54 -4.26 -11.46
N HIS A 21 17.91 -3.69 -12.49
CA HIS A 21 17.43 -2.30 -12.49
C HIS A 21 15.92 -2.23 -12.26
N PRO A 22 15.37 -1.15 -11.66
CA PRO A 22 13.93 -1.05 -11.39
C PRO A 22 13.06 -0.83 -12.65
N GLY A 23 13.68 -0.71 -13.83
CA GLY A 23 12.98 -0.55 -15.11
C GLY A 23 13.97 -0.45 -16.27
N CYS A 24 13.45 -0.27 -17.48
CA CYS A 24 14.25 -0.15 -18.69
C CYS A 24 15.06 1.14 -18.72
N LYS A 25 14.46 2.29 -18.37
CA LYS A 25 15.17 3.58 -18.40
C LYS A 25 16.39 3.64 -17.46
N PRO A 26 16.32 3.19 -16.18
CA PRO A 26 17.51 3.11 -15.32
C PRO A 26 18.61 2.21 -15.89
N TYR A 27 18.26 1.10 -16.53
CA TYR A 27 19.26 0.28 -17.22
C TYR A 27 19.87 1.00 -18.44
N ALA A 28 19.06 1.78 -19.18
CA ALA A 28 19.56 2.61 -20.26
C ALA A 28 20.53 3.70 -19.77
N GLU A 29 20.29 4.27 -18.59
CA GLU A 29 21.19 5.21 -17.92
C GLU A 29 22.51 4.52 -17.54
N GLY A 30 22.45 3.32 -16.96
CA GLY A 30 23.62 2.50 -16.65
C GLY A 30 24.45 2.18 -17.89
N ILE A 31 23.81 1.74 -18.99
CA ILE A 31 24.50 1.47 -20.26
C ILE A 31 25.17 2.75 -20.80
N ALA A 32 24.49 3.90 -20.73
CA ALA A 32 25.07 5.17 -21.16
C ALA A 32 26.31 5.57 -20.33
N GLN A 33 26.42 5.06 -19.10
CA GLN A 33 27.56 5.25 -18.20
C GLN A 33 28.64 4.15 -18.33
N GLY A 34 28.48 3.21 -19.27
CA GLY A 34 29.45 2.14 -19.53
C GLY A 34 29.11 0.78 -18.92
N GLU A 35 27.90 0.58 -18.40
CA GLU A 35 27.44 -0.73 -17.95
C GLU A 35 27.27 -1.71 -19.13
N ALA A 36 27.49 -3.00 -18.87
CA ALA A 36 27.37 -4.05 -19.88
C ALA A 36 25.95 -4.15 -20.48
N ILE A 37 25.88 -4.32 -21.81
CA ILE A 37 24.64 -4.33 -22.62
C ILE A 37 23.91 -5.68 -22.64
N ASN A 38 24.47 -6.72 -22.02
CA ASN A 38 24.02 -8.11 -22.11
C ASN A 38 23.25 -8.60 -20.87
N LYS A 39 22.77 -7.71 -20.01
CA LYS A 39 22.14 -8.08 -18.72
C LYS A 39 20.63 -8.29 -18.80
N CYS A 40 20.00 -8.14 -19.96
CA CYS A 40 18.54 -8.10 -20.09
C CYS A 40 17.97 -9.39 -20.72
N PRO A 41 17.52 -10.38 -19.91
CA PRO A 41 16.89 -11.60 -20.43
C PRO A 41 15.76 -11.37 -21.44
N PRO A 42 14.76 -10.48 -21.20
CA PRO A 42 13.70 -10.27 -22.18
C PRO A 42 14.18 -9.56 -23.45
N GLY A 43 15.32 -8.89 -23.43
CA GLY A 43 15.89 -8.27 -24.64
C GLY A 43 16.57 -9.29 -25.55
N GLY A 44 17.13 -10.36 -24.96
CA GLY A 44 17.83 -11.40 -25.69
C GLY A 44 18.95 -10.87 -26.59
N GLN A 45 19.40 -11.72 -27.53
CA GLN A 45 20.48 -11.37 -28.45
C GLN A 45 20.11 -10.24 -29.41
N GLU A 46 18.83 -10.10 -29.75
CA GLU A 46 18.35 -9.05 -30.65
C GLU A 46 18.57 -7.64 -30.07
N THR A 47 18.18 -7.43 -28.81
CA THR A 47 18.42 -6.15 -28.14
C THR A 47 19.92 -5.90 -27.99
N ILE A 48 20.72 -6.92 -27.64
CA ILE A 48 22.16 -6.79 -27.49
C ILE A 48 22.82 -6.37 -28.81
N ALA A 49 22.48 -7.01 -29.92
CA ALA A 49 22.99 -6.65 -31.24
C ALA A 49 22.63 -5.20 -31.62
N SER A 50 21.39 -4.77 -31.34
CA SER A 50 20.92 -3.41 -31.60
C SER A 50 21.67 -2.38 -30.75
N LEU A 51 21.93 -2.69 -29.48
CA LEU A 51 22.70 -1.84 -28.55
C LEU A 51 24.18 -1.77 -28.95
N ALA A 52 24.78 -2.90 -29.31
CA ALA A 52 26.16 -2.98 -29.79
C ALA A 52 26.36 -2.11 -31.03
N GLN A 53 25.43 -2.18 -31.99
CA GLN A 53 25.43 -1.32 -33.17
C GLN A 53 25.30 0.17 -32.81
N LEU A 54 24.37 0.52 -31.92
CA LEU A 54 24.14 1.89 -31.48
C LEU A 54 25.38 2.51 -30.81
N LEU A 55 26.05 1.73 -29.97
CA LEU A 55 27.17 2.16 -29.12
C LEU A 55 28.54 1.91 -29.76
N ARG A 56 28.58 1.23 -30.92
CA ARG A 56 29.80 0.78 -31.60
C ARG A 56 30.68 -0.10 -30.70
N LEU A 57 30.03 -1.04 -30.01
CA LEU A 57 30.66 -2.03 -29.15
C LEU A 57 30.60 -3.43 -29.80
N PRO A 58 31.46 -4.37 -29.41
CA PRO A 58 31.31 -5.77 -29.81
C PRO A 58 29.97 -6.34 -29.29
N VAL A 59 29.39 -7.26 -30.06
CA VAL A 59 28.21 -8.03 -29.61
C VAL A 59 28.68 -8.97 -28.50
N LEU A 60 28.00 -8.90 -27.36
CA LEU A 60 28.26 -9.75 -26.19
C LEU A 60 27.24 -10.88 -26.12
N GLU A 61 27.60 -11.99 -25.49
CA GLU A 61 26.64 -13.05 -25.19
C GLU A 61 25.73 -12.66 -24.02
N LEU A 62 24.47 -13.08 -24.06
CA LEU A 62 23.49 -12.81 -23.00
C LEU A 62 23.96 -13.39 -21.65
N ASP A 63 23.89 -12.60 -20.59
CA ASP A 63 24.13 -13.05 -19.22
C ASP A 63 22.97 -13.93 -18.73
N THR A 64 23.15 -15.24 -18.79
CA THR A 64 22.15 -16.25 -18.42
C THR A 64 21.95 -16.38 -16.91
N SER A 65 22.83 -15.81 -16.08
CA SER A 65 22.69 -15.82 -14.61
C SER A 65 21.47 -15.03 -14.12
N ARG A 66 20.90 -14.16 -14.98
CA ARG A 66 19.75 -13.29 -14.71
C ARG A 66 18.39 -13.97 -14.93
N GLY A 67 18.39 -15.27 -15.24
CA GLY A 67 17.20 -16.08 -15.46
C GLY A 67 16.62 -15.94 -16.87
N GLU A 68 15.50 -16.62 -17.10
CA GLU A 68 14.84 -16.68 -18.41
C GLU A 68 13.67 -15.69 -18.52
N ALA A 69 13.32 -15.38 -19.76
CA ALA A 69 12.18 -14.55 -20.11
C ALA A 69 11.41 -15.19 -21.28
N PRO A 70 10.66 -16.27 -21.03
CA PRO A 70 9.87 -16.91 -22.07
C PRO A 70 8.76 -15.98 -22.58
N ALA A 71 8.37 -16.16 -23.83
CA ALA A 71 7.35 -15.33 -24.46
C ALA A 71 5.93 -15.75 -24.03
N GLN A 72 5.38 -15.01 -23.08
CA GLN A 72 4.13 -15.34 -22.40
C GLN A 72 3.30 -14.09 -22.11
N VAL A 73 2.00 -14.26 -21.86
CA VAL A 73 1.09 -13.22 -21.39
C VAL A 73 0.35 -13.65 -20.14
N ALA A 74 0.01 -12.69 -19.29
CA ALA A 74 -0.81 -12.95 -18.13
C ALA A 74 -2.25 -13.31 -18.54
N TYR A 75 -2.82 -14.29 -17.86
CA TYR A 75 -4.20 -14.72 -17.96
C TYR A 75 -4.80 -14.78 -16.56
N ILE A 76 -5.96 -14.14 -16.36
CA ILE A 76 -6.65 -14.14 -15.07
C ILE A 76 -7.81 -15.13 -15.15
N ARG A 77 -7.86 -16.11 -14.24
CA ARG A 77 -9.03 -16.96 -14.04
C ARG A 77 -10.14 -16.12 -13.41
N GLU A 78 -11.05 -15.58 -14.24
CA GLU A 78 -12.02 -14.58 -13.78
C GLU A 78 -12.95 -15.12 -12.68
N ALA A 79 -13.29 -16.41 -12.71
CA ALA A 79 -14.13 -17.06 -11.71
C ALA A 79 -13.54 -17.05 -10.28
N GLU A 80 -12.22 -16.96 -10.14
CA GLU A 80 -11.52 -16.92 -8.85
C GLU A 80 -11.13 -15.50 -8.44
N CYS A 81 -11.28 -14.52 -9.34
CA CYS A 81 -10.85 -13.16 -9.09
C CYS A 81 -11.79 -12.45 -8.10
N ILE A 82 -11.26 -12.09 -6.93
CA ILE A 82 -12.01 -11.35 -5.88
C ILE A 82 -12.02 -9.82 -6.06
N GLY A 83 -11.45 -9.28 -7.14
CA GLY A 83 -11.44 -7.85 -7.37
C GLY A 83 -10.58 -7.03 -6.40
N CYS A 84 -9.43 -7.56 -5.94
CA CYS A 84 -8.59 -6.90 -4.92
C CYS A 84 -7.74 -5.71 -5.43
N THR A 85 -7.61 -5.53 -6.74
CA THR A 85 -6.85 -4.45 -7.45
C THR A 85 -5.32 -4.46 -7.30
N LYS A 86 -4.72 -5.38 -6.54
CA LYS A 86 -3.26 -5.47 -6.38
C LYS A 86 -2.52 -5.71 -7.71
N CYS A 87 -3.11 -6.54 -8.60
CA CYS A 87 -2.55 -6.80 -9.93
C CYS A 87 -2.56 -5.56 -10.82
N ILE A 88 -3.61 -4.72 -10.78
CA ILE A 88 -3.66 -3.43 -11.50
C ILE A 88 -2.52 -2.52 -11.03
N GLN A 89 -2.33 -2.42 -9.71
CA GLN A 89 -1.26 -1.58 -9.14
C GLN A 89 0.14 -2.07 -9.57
N ALA A 90 0.33 -3.38 -9.67
CA ALA A 90 1.60 -3.98 -10.08
C ALA A 90 1.86 -3.91 -11.59
N CYS A 91 0.83 -3.79 -12.43
CA CYS A 91 0.99 -3.77 -13.88
C CYS A 91 1.66 -2.45 -14.33
N PRO A 92 2.87 -2.49 -14.92
CA PRO A 92 3.58 -1.27 -15.29
C PRO A 92 2.94 -0.52 -16.47
N VAL A 93 2.22 -1.24 -17.33
CA VAL A 93 1.64 -0.70 -18.57
C VAL A 93 0.12 -0.58 -18.51
N ASP A 94 -0.50 -0.75 -17.33
CA ASP A 94 -1.96 -0.73 -17.17
C ASP A 94 -2.67 -1.66 -18.20
N ALA A 95 -2.17 -2.88 -18.39
CA ALA A 95 -2.75 -3.89 -19.29
C ALA A 95 -3.89 -4.69 -18.63
N ILE A 96 -4.10 -4.54 -17.31
CA ILE A 96 -5.17 -5.22 -16.57
C ILE A 96 -6.31 -4.24 -16.37
N VAL A 97 -7.53 -4.67 -16.71
CA VAL A 97 -8.76 -3.88 -16.56
C VAL A 97 -9.70 -4.51 -15.55
N GLY A 98 -10.46 -3.66 -14.86
CA GLY A 98 -11.45 -4.02 -13.85
C GLY A 98 -11.49 -2.96 -12.75
N ALA A 99 -12.15 -3.27 -11.64
CA ALA A 99 -12.33 -2.34 -10.53
C ALA A 99 -12.40 -3.06 -9.19
N ALA A 100 -12.38 -2.30 -8.09
CA ALA A 100 -12.50 -2.87 -6.77
C ALA A 100 -13.80 -3.69 -6.64
N LYS A 101 -13.67 -4.93 -6.15
CA LYS A 101 -14.76 -5.91 -5.98
C LYS A 101 -15.42 -6.38 -7.29
N LEU A 102 -14.78 -6.12 -8.43
CA LEU A 102 -15.19 -6.62 -9.74
C LEU A 102 -14.08 -7.49 -10.33
N MET A 103 -14.45 -8.49 -11.15
CA MET A 103 -13.47 -9.35 -11.82
C MET A 103 -12.53 -8.52 -12.72
N HIS A 104 -11.27 -8.94 -12.74
CA HIS A 104 -10.25 -8.35 -13.60
C HIS A 104 -9.98 -9.24 -14.80
N THR A 105 -9.60 -8.63 -15.92
CA THR A 105 -9.14 -9.34 -17.11
C THR A 105 -7.94 -8.62 -17.75
N VAL A 106 -7.21 -9.29 -18.63
CA VAL A 106 -5.98 -8.79 -19.24
C VAL A 106 -6.24 -8.41 -20.70
N ILE A 107 -5.90 -7.18 -21.07
CA ILE A 107 -5.79 -6.78 -22.48
C ILE A 107 -4.50 -7.40 -23.03
N MET A 108 -4.63 -8.59 -23.63
CA MET A 108 -3.47 -9.40 -23.99
C MET A 108 -2.53 -8.71 -25.00
N ASP A 109 -3.06 -7.86 -25.89
CA ASP A 109 -2.25 -7.10 -26.86
C ASP A 109 -1.33 -6.07 -26.17
N GLU A 110 -1.77 -5.52 -25.04
CA GLU A 110 -1.00 -4.56 -24.23
C GLU A 110 -0.09 -5.22 -23.21
N CYS A 111 -0.31 -6.50 -22.90
CA CYS A 111 0.50 -7.23 -21.94
C CYS A 111 1.94 -7.41 -22.47
N THR A 112 2.92 -7.05 -21.64
CA THR A 112 4.34 -7.16 -21.96
C THR A 112 4.96 -8.50 -21.58
N GLY A 113 4.23 -9.34 -20.85
CA GLY A 113 4.77 -10.61 -20.32
C GLY A 113 5.72 -10.44 -19.13
N CYS A 114 5.64 -9.32 -18.40
CA CYS A 114 6.59 -8.97 -17.34
C CYS A 114 6.45 -9.74 -16.02
N ASP A 115 5.46 -10.63 -15.87
CA ASP A 115 5.16 -11.46 -14.69
C ASP A 115 4.90 -10.74 -13.34
N LEU A 116 5.10 -9.42 -13.24
CA LEU A 116 4.95 -8.61 -12.01
C LEU A 116 3.58 -8.70 -11.32
N CYS A 117 2.53 -9.07 -12.05
CA CYS A 117 1.17 -9.16 -11.51
C CYS A 117 0.87 -10.46 -10.75
N VAL A 118 1.70 -11.51 -10.93
CA VAL A 118 1.45 -12.85 -10.36
C VAL A 118 1.59 -12.83 -8.83
N ALA A 119 2.77 -12.46 -8.32
CA ALA A 119 3.05 -12.51 -6.88
C ALA A 119 2.13 -11.62 -6.00
N PRO A 120 1.67 -10.43 -6.45
CA PRO A 120 0.73 -9.62 -5.67
C PRO A 120 -0.69 -10.20 -5.55
N CYS A 121 -1.06 -11.22 -6.34
CA CYS A 121 -2.41 -11.79 -6.33
C CYS A 121 -2.64 -12.64 -5.06
N PRO A 122 -3.57 -12.26 -4.16
CA PRO A 122 -3.76 -12.98 -2.89
C PRO A 122 -4.53 -14.30 -3.02
N VAL A 123 -5.15 -14.54 -4.18
CA VAL A 123 -5.93 -15.76 -4.49
C VAL A 123 -5.28 -16.58 -5.61
N ASP A 124 -4.08 -16.19 -6.03
CA ASP A 124 -3.28 -16.90 -7.04
C ASP A 124 -4.03 -17.25 -8.35
N CYS A 125 -4.93 -16.35 -8.79
CA CYS A 125 -5.76 -16.56 -9.98
C CYS A 125 -5.10 -16.14 -11.30
N ILE A 126 -3.78 -15.88 -11.32
CA ILE A 126 -3.07 -15.35 -12.49
C ILE A 126 -2.02 -16.35 -12.98
N GLU A 127 -2.13 -16.73 -14.25
CA GLU A 127 -1.19 -17.63 -14.93
C GLU A 127 -0.45 -16.90 -16.04
N MET A 128 0.79 -17.30 -16.30
CA MET A 128 1.49 -16.89 -17.51
C MET A 128 1.31 -17.96 -18.58
N ARG A 129 0.66 -17.60 -19.69
CA ARG A 129 0.35 -18.52 -20.79
C ARG A 129 1.20 -18.21 -22.03
N PRO A 130 1.62 -19.23 -22.80
CA PRO A 130 2.31 -19.02 -24.07
C PRO A 130 1.49 -18.15 -25.03
N LEU A 131 2.20 -17.39 -25.86
CA LEU A 131 1.58 -16.57 -26.90
C LEU A 131 1.07 -17.45 -28.04
N ALA A 132 -0.24 -17.67 -28.11
CA ALA A 132 -0.83 -18.41 -29.24
C ALA A 132 -1.08 -17.52 -30.47
N THR A 133 -1.41 -16.24 -30.28
CA THR A 133 -1.92 -15.35 -31.35
C THR A 133 -1.39 -13.92 -31.31
N ILE A 134 -0.45 -13.61 -30.41
CA ILE A 134 -0.05 -12.24 -30.11
C ILE A 134 1.46 -12.06 -30.29
N ILE A 135 1.85 -10.90 -30.80
CA ILE A 135 3.24 -10.52 -31.03
C ILE A 135 4.02 -10.45 -29.69
N PRO A 136 5.13 -11.20 -29.54
CA PRO A 136 5.98 -11.16 -28.33
C PRO A 136 6.79 -9.87 -28.22
N ILE A 137 6.99 -9.37 -27.01
CA ILE A 137 7.99 -8.30 -26.79
C ILE A 137 9.41 -8.88 -26.66
N VAL A 138 9.52 -10.11 -26.16
CA VAL A 138 10.80 -10.80 -25.91
C VAL A 138 11.64 -10.92 -27.18
N GLY A 139 12.94 -10.63 -27.07
CA GLY A 139 13.91 -10.68 -28.18
C GLY A 139 14.27 -12.09 -28.66
N GLY A 140 14.75 -12.17 -29.91
CA GLY A 140 15.20 -13.43 -30.53
C GLY A 140 14.08 -14.23 -31.21
N LEU A 141 12.85 -13.69 -31.26
CA LEU A 141 11.68 -14.36 -31.84
C LEU A 141 11.22 -13.79 -33.18
N ALA A 142 11.80 -12.66 -33.63
CA ALA A 142 11.47 -12.11 -34.94
C ALA A 142 12.22 -12.88 -36.05
N SER A 143 11.47 -13.53 -36.93
CA SER A 143 11.97 -14.30 -38.07
C SER A 143 12.13 -13.46 -39.34
N ASN A 144 11.49 -12.29 -39.40
CA ASN A 144 11.52 -11.38 -40.54
C ASN A 144 11.42 -9.91 -40.10
N ASP A 145 11.65 -8.99 -41.04
CA ASP A 145 11.65 -7.55 -40.76
C ASP A 145 10.26 -7.01 -40.38
N ARG A 146 9.20 -7.64 -40.89
CA ARG A 146 7.82 -7.28 -40.53
C ARG A 146 7.55 -7.57 -39.05
N GLU A 147 7.87 -8.76 -38.58
CA GLU A 147 7.76 -9.14 -37.16
C GLU A 147 8.64 -8.25 -36.29
N ARG A 148 9.86 -7.93 -36.73
CA ARG A 148 10.75 -6.98 -36.02
C ARG A 148 10.11 -5.61 -35.89
N HIS A 149 9.48 -5.10 -36.95
CA HIS A 149 8.76 -3.83 -36.95
C HIS A 149 7.54 -3.86 -36.02
N GLU A 150 6.67 -4.87 -36.15
CA GLU A 150 5.47 -5.03 -35.32
C GLU A 150 5.82 -5.13 -33.82
N ARG A 151 6.92 -5.82 -33.48
CA ARG A 151 7.47 -5.86 -32.12
C ARG A 151 7.97 -4.51 -31.65
N GLY A 152 8.65 -3.76 -32.51
CA GLY A 152 9.07 -2.37 -32.26
C GLY A 152 7.87 -1.49 -31.91
N VAL A 153 6.78 -1.59 -32.70
CA VAL A 153 5.53 -0.85 -32.45
C VAL A 153 4.92 -1.22 -31.09
N LYS A 154 4.88 -2.51 -30.74
CA LYS A 154 4.37 -2.98 -29.45
C LYS A 154 5.23 -2.47 -28.28
N ARG A 155 6.55 -2.50 -28.41
CA ARG A 155 7.52 -1.98 -27.43
C ARG A 155 7.35 -0.48 -27.21
N ASP A 156 7.20 0.28 -28.28
CA ASP A 156 6.94 1.72 -28.20
C ASP A 156 5.59 2.03 -27.53
N ARG A 157 4.56 1.22 -27.80
CA ARG A 157 3.27 1.33 -27.11
C ARG A 157 3.40 1.04 -25.61
N ALA A 158 4.11 -0.03 -25.24
CA ALA A 158 4.39 -0.36 -23.84
C ALA A 158 5.11 0.77 -23.11
N ARG A 159 6.15 1.37 -23.73
CA ARG A 159 6.85 2.54 -23.17
C ARG A 159 5.90 3.71 -22.93
N ARG A 160 5.10 4.09 -23.94
CA ARG A 160 4.15 5.20 -23.81
C ARG A 160 3.16 4.97 -22.67
N ARG A 161 2.63 3.75 -22.53
CA ARG A 161 1.70 3.42 -21.44
C ARG A 161 2.36 3.50 -20.07
N PHE A 162 3.59 2.99 -19.93
CA PHE A 162 4.35 3.10 -18.69
C PHE A 162 4.61 4.57 -18.30
N GLU A 163 5.02 5.41 -19.25
CA GLU A 163 5.21 6.85 -19.04
C GLU A 163 3.91 7.55 -18.62
N GLN A 164 2.80 7.27 -19.32
CA GLN A 164 1.48 7.82 -19.00
C GLN A 164 1.01 7.42 -17.60
N ARG A 165 1.19 6.15 -17.24
CA ARG A 165 0.87 5.62 -15.91
C ARG A 165 1.69 6.31 -14.83
N ASN A 166 3.00 6.41 -15.00
CA ASN A 166 3.87 7.06 -14.02
C ASN A 166 3.55 8.55 -13.87
N ALA A 167 3.27 9.25 -14.98
CA ALA A 167 2.83 10.63 -14.94
C ALA A 167 1.49 10.79 -14.19
N ARG A 168 0.57 9.83 -14.34
CA ARG A 168 -0.69 9.79 -13.57
C ARG A 168 -0.43 9.63 -12.08
N LEU A 169 0.36 8.62 -11.68
CA LEU A 169 0.69 8.40 -10.26
C LEU A 169 1.40 9.60 -9.62
N GLN A 170 2.37 10.20 -10.32
CA GLN A 170 3.08 11.38 -9.82
C GLN A 170 2.13 12.55 -9.55
N ARG A 171 1.13 12.78 -10.43
CA ARG A 171 0.10 13.81 -10.20
C ARG A 171 -0.77 13.49 -8.98
N GLU A 172 -1.20 12.23 -8.83
CA GLU A 172 -2.00 11.79 -7.69
C GLU A 172 -1.24 11.93 -6.36
N ASP A 173 0.05 11.58 -6.34
CA ASP A 173 0.88 11.68 -5.15
C ASP A 173 1.21 13.13 -4.79
N ALA A 174 1.50 13.97 -5.79
CA ALA A 174 1.67 15.40 -5.60
C ALA A 174 0.40 16.05 -5.00
N HIS A 175 -0.78 15.66 -5.50
CA HIS A 175 -2.06 16.12 -4.96
C HIS A 175 -2.24 15.71 -3.49
N LYS A 176 -2.04 14.41 -3.17
CA LYS A 176 -2.12 13.91 -1.79
C LYS A 176 -1.14 14.61 -0.85
N LEU A 177 0.08 14.89 -1.31
CA LEU A 177 1.08 15.61 -0.52
C LEU A 177 0.64 17.06 -0.27
N ALA A 178 0.16 17.76 -1.30
CA ALA A 178 -0.36 19.12 -1.19
C ALA A 178 -1.53 19.20 -0.20
N GLU A 179 -2.47 18.25 -0.26
CA GLU A 179 -3.58 18.18 0.70
C GLU A 179 -3.10 17.97 2.14
N ARG A 180 -2.10 17.11 2.37
CA ARG A 180 -1.52 16.89 3.71
C ARG A 180 -0.84 18.14 4.25
N LEU A 181 -0.05 18.83 3.41
CA LEU A 181 0.61 20.08 3.78
C LEU A 181 -0.42 21.17 4.10
N ALA A 182 -1.48 21.30 3.30
CA ALA A 182 -2.57 22.24 3.56
C ALA A 182 -3.32 21.94 4.87
N ARG A 183 -3.54 20.65 5.20
CA ARG A 183 -4.12 20.25 6.50
C ARG A 183 -3.19 20.59 7.67
N ALA A 184 -1.88 20.37 7.53
CA ALA A 184 -0.90 20.71 8.56
C ALA A 184 -0.78 22.23 8.79
N GLN A 185 -0.94 23.04 7.74
CA GLN A 185 -0.94 24.50 7.87
C GLN A 185 -2.25 25.05 8.46
N ARG A 186 -3.37 24.32 8.32
CA ARG A 186 -4.68 24.68 8.88
C ARG A 186 -4.87 24.32 10.35
N SER A 187 -4.04 23.44 10.92
CA SER A 187 -4.04 23.25 12.38
C SER A 187 -3.47 24.49 13.05
N VAL A 188 -4.35 25.35 13.56
CA VAL A 188 -3.99 26.45 14.45
C VAL A 188 -3.24 25.86 15.65
N PRO A 189 -2.06 26.39 16.05
CA PRO A 189 -1.47 25.99 17.32
C PRO A 189 -2.52 26.27 18.40
N ALA A 190 -3.00 25.22 19.07
CA ALA A 190 -3.78 25.42 20.27
C ALA A 190 -2.92 26.29 21.20
N ALA A 191 -3.47 27.44 21.64
CA ALA A 191 -2.81 28.27 22.65
C ALA A 191 -2.35 27.35 23.78
N PRO A 192 -1.09 27.47 24.25
CA PRO A 192 -0.58 26.59 25.28
C PRO A 192 -1.50 26.71 26.50
N ILE A 193 -2.27 25.66 26.74
CA ILE A 193 -2.91 25.46 28.03
C ILE A 193 -1.72 25.26 28.97
N HIS A 194 -1.50 26.22 29.88
CA HIS A 194 -0.54 26.07 30.97
C HIS A 194 -1.01 24.93 31.88
N LEU A 195 -0.76 23.70 31.46
CA LEU A 195 -0.66 22.55 32.34
C LEU A 195 0.76 22.60 32.90
N ASP A 196 0.89 22.46 34.22
CA ASP A 196 2.17 22.47 34.92
C ASP A 196 3.20 21.63 34.15
N ALA A 197 4.34 22.22 33.81
CA ALA A 197 5.38 21.54 33.01
C ALA A 197 5.79 20.19 33.65
N ALA A 198 5.73 20.11 34.99
CA ALA A 198 5.93 18.88 35.74
C ALA A 198 4.83 17.81 35.51
N GLN A 199 3.56 18.21 35.38
CA GLN A 199 2.46 17.30 35.03
C GLN A 199 2.54 16.84 33.58
N ALA A 200 2.93 17.73 32.66
CA ALA A 200 3.12 17.37 31.25
C ALA A 200 4.26 16.34 31.06
N ASP A 201 5.37 16.50 31.79
CA ASP A 201 6.50 15.57 31.77
C ASP A 201 6.15 14.23 32.42
N GLN A 202 5.39 14.24 33.53
CA GLN A 202 4.86 13.02 34.16
C GLN A 202 3.88 12.29 33.23
N ASP A 203 2.95 13.00 32.58
CA ASP A 203 2.02 12.43 31.60
C ASP A 203 2.74 11.84 30.38
N ALA A 204 3.82 12.48 29.92
CA ALA A 204 4.65 11.97 28.84
C ALA A 204 5.40 10.69 29.26
N ALA A 205 5.93 10.65 30.48
CA ALA A 205 6.59 9.48 31.05
C ALA A 205 5.62 8.30 31.20
N VAL A 206 4.42 8.53 31.72
CA VAL A 206 3.36 7.51 31.85
C VAL A 206 2.92 6.99 30.48
N LYS A 207 2.74 7.87 29.48
CA LYS A 207 2.41 7.46 28.10
C LYS A 207 3.50 6.59 27.49
N LYS A 208 4.77 6.96 27.67
CA LYS A 208 5.92 6.18 27.19
C LYS A 208 5.96 4.79 27.85
N ALA A 209 5.75 4.72 29.17
CA ALA A 209 5.70 3.46 29.90
C ALA A 209 4.55 2.55 29.43
N LYS A 210 3.36 3.11 29.17
CA LYS A 210 2.22 2.35 28.59
C LYS A 210 2.52 1.76 27.22
N VAL A 211 3.23 2.51 26.37
CA VAL A 211 3.69 1.99 25.07
C VAL A 211 4.69 0.85 25.25
N THR A 212 5.65 0.99 26.17
CA THR A 212 6.63 -0.07 26.47
C THR A 212 5.95 -1.36 26.93
N VAL A 213 4.98 -1.28 27.83
CA VAL A 213 4.18 -2.44 28.29
C VAL A 213 3.41 -3.08 27.14
N ALA A 214 2.79 -2.28 26.27
CA ALA A 214 2.05 -2.80 25.13
C ALA A 214 2.96 -3.52 24.13
N MET A 215 4.16 -3.00 23.88
CA MET A 215 5.15 -3.61 22.99
C MET A 215 5.73 -4.91 23.57
N SER A 216 6.13 -4.91 24.84
CA SER A 216 6.68 -6.12 25.49
C SER A 216 5.63 -7.24 25.60
N ARG A 217 4.37 -6.90 25.90
CA ARG A 217 3.23 -7.85 25.87
C ARG A 217 3.02 -8.45 24.48
N ALA A 218 3.04 -7.62 23.45
CA ALA A 218 2.87 -8.07 22.07
C ALA A 218 4.01 -9.00 21.63
N GLN A 219 5.25 -8.69 22.03
CA GLN A 219 6.43 -9.50 21.73
C GLN A 219 6.37 -10.87 22.43
N LEU A 220 6.04 -10.90 23.73
CA LEU A 220 5.87 -12.15 24.48
C LEU A 220 4.77 -13.03 23.86
N HIS A 221 3.60 -12.46 23.58
CA HIS A 221 2.48 -13.21 23.00
C HIS A 221 2.76 -13.70 21.57
N LYS A 222 3.50 -12.93 20.76
CA LYS A 222 3.94 -13.36 19.43
C LYS A 222 4.91 -14.54 19.54
N SER A 223 5.87 -14.48 20.45
CA SER A 223 6.82 -15.57 20.68
C SER A 223 6.14 -16.83 21.22
N LEU A 224 5.21 -16.71 22.17
CA LEU A 224 4.41 -17.83 22.69
C LEU A 224 3.59 -18.54 21.60
N LYS A 225 3.08 -17.80 20.60
CA LYS A 225 2.36 -18.38 19.47
C LYS A 225 3.28 -18.98 18.41
N ALA A 226 4.49 -18.45 18.28
CA ALA A 226 5.47 -18.90 17.29
C ALA A 226 6.20 -20.17 17.72
N PHE A 227 6.38 -20.39 19.02
CA PHE A 227 7.02 -21.58 19.56
C PHE A 227 5.98 -22.70 19.76
N GLY A 228 6.17 -23.83 19.07
CA GLY A 228 5.32 -25.02 19.17
C GLY A 228 5.42 -25.70 20.55
N HIS A 229 4.67 -26.79 20.75
CA HIS A 229 4.66 -27.54 22.01
C HIS A 229 5.29 -28.93 21.81
N PRO A 230 6.38 -29.31 22.52
CA PRO A 230 7.17 -28.50 23.46
C PRO A 230 8.24 -27.63 22.76
N PRO A 231 8.53 -26.42 23.28
CA PRO A 231 9.60 -25.55 22.77
C PRO A 231 10.99 -26.10 23.04
N THR A 232 11.98 -25.72 22.24
CA THR A 232 13.39 -26.08 22.48
C THR A 232 13.97 -25.32 23.69
N PHE A 233 15.09 -25.80 24.24
CA PHE A 233 15.75 -25.18 25.39
C PHE A 233 16.10 -23.70 25.15
N GLU A 234 16.60 -23.36 23.96
CA GLU A 234 16.90 -21.96 23.58
C GLU A 234 15.63 -21.11 23.44
N GLN A 235 14.54 -21.68 22.92
CA GLN A 235 13.26 -20.99 22.83
C GLN A 235 12.65 -20.75 24.22
N GLN A 236 12.86 -21.70 25.14
CA GLN A 236 12.41 -21.59 26.51
C GLN A 236 13.19 -20.51 27.28
N SER A 237 14.51 -20.42 27.10
CA SER A 237 15.31 -19.35 27.71
C SER A 237 14.92 -17.97 27.16
N GLN A 238 14.62 -17.88 25.86
CA GLN A 238 14.13 -16.64 25.23
C GLN A 238 12.77 -16.21 25.78
N LEU A 239 11.85 -17.15 26.04
CA LEU A 239 10.56 -16.85 26.66
C LEU A 239 10.71 -16.32 28.08
N ILE A 240 11.61 -16.90 28.88
CA ILE A 240 11.90 -16.43 30.24
C ILE A 240 12.41 -14.98 30.21
N LEU A 241 13.31 -14.64 29.28
CA LEU A 241 13.82 -13.28 29.13
C LEU A 241 12.70 -12.30 28.74
N LEU A 242 11.85 -12.67 27.79
CA LEU A 242 10.72 -11.83 27.36
C LEU A 242 9.70 -11.62 28.48
N GLN A 243 9.48 -12.64 29.30
CA GLN A 243 8.62 -12.54 30.47
C GLN A 243 9.20 -11.55 31.50
N GLN A 244 10.50 -11.63 31.80
CA GLN A 244 11.17 -10.68 32.69
C GLN A 244 11.10 -9.24 32.17
N LEU A 245 11.26 -9.02 30.86
CA LEU A 245 11.13 -7.71 30.25
C LEU A 245 9.70 -7.15 30.34
N PHE A 246 8.70 -8.00 30.21
CA PHE A 246 7.30 -7.61 30.38
C PHE A 246 7.02 -7.23 31.84
N GLU A 247 7.41 -8.06 32.80
CA GLU A 247 7.24 -7.80 34.23
C GLU A 247 7.97 -6.51 34.67
N ALA A 248 9.19 -6.28 34.19
CA ALA A 248 9.93 -5.05 34.45
C ALA A 248 9.24 -3.80 33.87
N ALA A 249 8.65 -3.92 32.68
CA ALA A 249 7.88 -2.83 32.07
C ALA A 249 6.60 -2.51 32.87
N GLU A 250 5.90 -3.53 33.37
CA GLU A 250 4.72 -3.36 34.23
C GLU A 250 5.08 -2.71 35.57
N GLN A 251 6.17 -3.13 36.20
CA GLN A 251 6.66 -2.52 37.44
C GLN A 251 7.06 -1.05 37.24
N ALA A 252 7.71 -0.72 36.12
CA ALA A 252 8.07 0.64 35.77
C ALA A 252 6.83 1.53 35.55
N LEU A 253 5.78 1.02 34.91
CA LEU A 253 4.51 1.73 34.76
C LEU A 253 3.82 1.93 36.12
N ALA A 254 3.76 0.88 36.94
CA ALA A 254 3.14 0.93 38.26
C ALA A 254 3.84 1.95 39.19
N ALA A 255 5.17 2.03 39.15
CA ALA A 255 5.93 3.02 39.93
C ALA A 255 5.61 4.47 39.51
N LEU A 256 5.38 4.71 38.22
CA LEU A 256 4.99 6.02 37.69
C LEU A 256 3.53 6.37 38.02
N GLU A 257 2.63 5.39 38.00
CA GLU A 257 1.22 5.58 38.35
C GLU A 257 1.01 5.79 39.87
N VAL A 258 1.82 5.16 40.74
CA VAL A 258 1.78 5.38 42.20
C VAL A 258 2.32 6.75 42.61
N ASN A 259 3.29 7.29 41.86
CA ASN A 259 3.81 8.64 42.08
C ASN A 259 2.89 9.74 41.49
N SER A 260 1.83 9.36 40.80
CA SER A 260 0.78 10.28 40.35
C SER A 260 -0.26 10.40 41.47
N ALA A 261 -0.28 11.51 42.20
CA ALA A 261 -1.27 11.75 43.26
C ALA A 261 -2.71 11.58 42.71
N PRO A 262 -3.69 11.10 43.51
CA PRO A 262 -5.06 10.94 43.05
C PRO A 262 -5.59 12.30 42.62
N ALA A 263 -5.97 12.39 41.34
CA ALA A 263 -6.61 13.57 40.79
C ALA A 263 -7.84 13.94 41.64
N VAL A 264 -7.84 15.17 42.16
CA VAL A 264 -9.07 15.82 42.64
C VAL A 264 -10.10 15.69 41.52
N PRO A 265 -11.33 15.21 41.78
CA PRO A 265 -12.33 15.07 40.73
C PRO A 265 -12.63 16.45 40.14
N LEU A 266 -12.12 16.67 38.93
CA LEU A 266 -12.44 17.82 38.10
C LEU A 266 -13.96 17.86 37.90
N SER A 267 -14.55 19.01 38.18
CA SER A 267 -15.96 19.34 37.96
C SER A 267 -16.42 18.97 36.54
N PRO A 268 -17.72 18.66 36.33
CA PRO A 268 -18.20 18.13 35.05
C PRO A 268 -18.02 19.17 33.95
N GLY A 269 -16.94 19.03 33.18
CA GLY A 269 -16.70 19.83 31.99
C GLY A 269 -17.65 19.38 30.88
N THR A 270 -18.47 20.32 30.41
CA THR A 270 -19.42 20.26 29.29
C THR A 270 -18.89 19.57 28.01
N SER A 271 -17.58 19.45 27.83
CA SER A 271 -16.97 18.76 26.67
C SER A 271 -17.12 17.24 26.70
N GLY A 272 -17.18 16.61 27.88
CA GLY A 272 -17.35 15.16 28.03
C GLY A 272 -18.78 14.72 27.72
N ASP A 273 -19.76 15.52 28.16
CA ASP A 273 -21.18 15.27 27.97
C ASP A 273 -21.60 15.49 26.51
N LEU A 274 -21.09 16.55 25.86
CA LEU A 274 -21.32 16.78 24.44
C LEU A 274 -20.75 15.66 23.55
N LYS A 275 -19.57 15.12 23.89
CA LYS A 275 -19.00 13.96 23.18
C LYS A 275 -19.87 12.72 23.35
N ARG A 276 -20.37 12.45 24.57
CA ARG A 276 -21.32 11.34 24.83
C ARG A 276 -22.62 11.52 24.05
N ALA A 277 -23.19 12.72 24.01
CA ALA A 277 -24.39 13.04 23.25
C ALA A 277 -24.19 12.84 21.74
N LYS A 278 -23.05 13.27 21.18
CA LYS A 278 -22.71 13.06 19.75
C LYS A 278 -22.53 11.58 19.39
N ILE A 279 -21.95 10.78 20.29
CA ILE A 279 -21.84 9.31 20.11
C ILE A 279 -23.23 8.66 20.11
N GLN A 280 -24.10 9.05 21.05
CA GLN A 280 -25.48 8.55 21.11
C GLN A 280 -26.27 8.91 19.85
N LEU A 281 -26.13 10.14 19.33
CA LEU A 281 -26.75 10.55 18.08
C LEU A 281 -26.29 9.67 16.90
N ALA A 282 -24.99 9.36 16.81
CA ALA A 282 -24.46 8.48 15.77
C ALA A 282 -25.03 7.05 15.88
N MET A 283 -25.15 6.50 17.10
CA MET A 283 -25.77 5.20 17.33
C MET A 283 -27.25 5.17 16.92
N ARG A 284 -28.04 6.20 17.26
CA ARG A 284 -29.46 6.26 16.88
C ARG A 284 -29.68 6.41 15.37
N ARG A 285 -28.78 7.13 14.67
CA ARG A 285 -28.78 7.16 13.18
C ARG A 285 -28.53 5.78 12.59
N ALA A 286 -27.59 5.02 13.15
CA ALA A 286 -27.30 3.67 12.69
C ALA A 286 -28.47 2.70 12.96
N GLU A 287 -29.14 2.82 14.12
CA GLU A 287 -30.34 2.03 14.43
C GLU A 287 -31.51 2.31 13.49
N LEU A 288 -31.78 3.58 13.17
CA LEU A 288 -32.83 3.94 12.21
C LEU A 288 -32.51 3.40 10.82
N LYS A 289 -31.27 3.56 10.34
CA LYS A 289 -30.84 3.03 9.05
C LYS A 289 -30.97 1.51 9.00
N LYS A 290 -30.57 0.81 10.07
CA LYS A 290 -30.74 -0.65 10.17
C LYS A 290 -32.21 -1.06 10.13
N ALA A 291 -33.10 -0.33 10.83
CA ALA A 291 -34.54 -0.60 10.79
C ALA A 291 -35.15 -0.37 9.40
N GLN A 292 -34.66 0.63 8.66
CA GLN A 292 -35.05 0.89 7.27
C GLN A 292 -34.57 -0.22 6.32
N ASP A 293 -33.30 -0.62 6.43
CA ASP A 293 -32.70 -1.69 5.61
C ASP A 293 -33.39 -3.05 5.85
N GLN A 294 -33.90 -3.28 7.06
CA GLN A 294 -34.62 -4.51 7.44
C GLN A 294 -36.13 -4.46 7.18
N GLN A 295 -36.65 -3.37 6.58
CA GLN A 295 -38.08 -3.17 6.35
C GLN A 295 -38.93 -3.42 7.62
N ALA A 296 -38.44 -2.92 8.76
CA ALA A 296 -39.09 -3.08 10.05
C ALA A 296 -40.52 -2.52 10.06
N ALA A 297 -41.35 -2.99 10.99
CA ALA A 297 -42.75 -2.58 11.07
C ALA A 297 -42.88 -1.05 11.22
N PRO A 298 -43.94 -0.41 10.69
CA PRO A 298 -44.10 1.05 10.74
C PRO A 298 -43.99 1.64 12.15
N GLN A 299 -44.46 0.91 13.17
CA GLN A 299 -44.33 1.31 14.58
C GLN A 299 -42.87 1.31 15.06
N GLN A 300 -42.04 0.36 14.61
CA GLN A 300 -40.63 0.27 14.98
C GLN A 300 -39.80 1.37 14.31
N LEU A 301 -40.13 1.72 13.06
CA LEU A 301 -39.55 2.87 12.37
C LEU A 301 -39.87 4.19 13.08
N ALA A 302 -41.13 4.38 13.48
CA ALA A 302 -41.56 5.56 14.23
C ALA A 302 -40.83 5.68 15.59
N GLN A 303 -40.65 4.57 16.31
CA GLN A 303 -39.89 4.53 17.57
C GLN A 303 -38.40 4.82 17.38
N ALA A 304 -37.78 4.34 16.29
CA ALA A 304 -36.39 4.65 15.96
C ALA A 304 -36.21 6.12 15.58
N GLN A 305 -37.16 6.69 14.83
CA GLN A 305 -37.20 8.11 14.47
C GLN A 305 -37.29 9.00 15.71
N HIS A 306 -38.23 8.69 16.62
CA HIS A 306 -38.41 9.45 17.86
C HIS A 306 -37.13 9.46 18.73
N ARG A 307 -36.44 8.32 18.86
CA ARG A 307 -35.17 8.22 19.60
C ARG A 307 -34.04 9.01 18.94
N LEU A 308 -34.05 9.15 17.62
CA LEU A 308 -33.10 9.99 16.90
C LEU A 308 -33.36 11.48 17.19
N ASP A 309 -34.63 11.90 17.15
CA ASP A 309 -35.04 13.29 17.41
C ASP A 309 -34.77 13.72 18.86
N GLU A 310 -34.90 12.80 19.81
CA GLU A 310 -34.52 13.02 21.21
C GLU A 310 -32.99 13.18 21.36
N ALA A 311 -32.21 12.32 20.72
CA ALA A 311 -30.74 12.43 20.74
C ALA A 311 -30.23 13.71 20.06
N LEU A 312 -30.92 14.19 19.02
CA LEU A 312 -30.60 15.46 18.36
C LEU A 312 -30.84 16.65 19.30
N ARG A 313 -31.99 16.67 19.99
CA ARG A 313 -32.33 17.69 21.00
C ARG A 313 -31.30 17.77 22.13
N LEU A 314 -30.75 16.63 22.58
CA LEU A 314 -29.71 16.60 23.60
C LEU A 314 -28.40 17.24 23.10
N VAL A 315 -28.01 17.00 21.85
CA VAL A 315 -26.83 17.64 21.26
C VAL A 315 -27.06 19.15 21.11
N ASP A 316 -28.22 19.57 20.61
CA ASP A 316 -28.57 20.97 20.42
C ASP A 316 -28.64 21.73 21.76
N ALA A 317 -29.12 21.09 22.82
CA ALA A 317 -29.12 21.66 24.17
C ALA A 317 -27.70 21.94 24.68
N HIS A 318 -26.75 21.03 24.41
CA HIS A 318 -25.34 21.22 24.79
C HIS A 318 -24.60 22.24 23.89
N ASP A 319 -24.91 22.31 22.59
CA ASP A 319 -24.37 23.34 21.70
C ASP A 319 -24.94 24.74 22.05
N SER A 320 -26.19 24.84 22.50
CA SER A 320 -26.78 26.12 22.97
C SER A 320 -26.19 26.60 24.29
N THR A 321 -25.87 25.66 25.20
CA THR A 321 -25.26 25.98 26.51
C THR A 321 -23.81 26.49 26.36
N THR A 322 -23.09 26.07 25.31
CA THR A 322 -21.72 26.54 25.02
C THR A 322 -21.66 27.90 24.33
N LEU A 323 -22.76 28.38 23.74
CA LEU A 323 -22.88 29.72 23.15
C LEU A 323 -23.18 30.81 24.19
N ASN A 324 -23.85 30.47 25.30
CA ASN A 324 -24.22 31.42 26.37
C ASN A 324 -23.13 31.62 27.45
N THR A 325 -21.97 30.97 27.29
CA THR A 325 -20.84 31.01 28.23
C THR A 325 -19.57 31.62 27.62
N ARG A 326 -19.70 32.33 26.49
CA ARG A 326 -18.63 33.12 25.86
C ARG A 326 -18.87 34.61 25.97
#